data_AF-A0A7D4AER5-F1
#
_entry.id   AF-A0A7D4AER5-F1
#
_cell.length_a   1.000
_cell.length_b   1.000
_cell.length_c   1.000
_cell.angle_alpha   90.00
_cell.angle_beta   90.00
_cell.angle_gamma   90.00
#
_symmetry.space_group_name_H-M   'P 1'
#
loop_
_entity.id
_entity.type
_entity.pdbx_description
1 polymer ?
#
loop_
_entity_poly.entity_id
_entity_poly.type
_entity_poly.pdbx_seq_one_letter_code
_entity_poly.pdbx_strand_id
1 'polypeptide(L)'
;MSTLYIFGIGGTGSRVIRSLTMLLAAGVELKNCDRVVPIIIDPDATNGDKQRTIELLKTYQRLRAQIKPAAPGASTAGQFFGADIQTLASLARPGEQRDTRVKDTFEYSFSGMEEPLRDYLRYTSLPVESQYLVDLLFDPKSLDENLKVGFKGSPNVGSVVLNQLVDSPEFQFFGNEFRAGDRIFFISSIFGARARRASRCCSRTCATAMPTCRTSSC
;
A
#
# COMPACT_ATOMS: atom_id res chain seq x y z
N MET A 1 20.99 4.83 -5.84
CA MET A 1 19.71 5.54 -5.73
C MET A 1 18.83 4.73 -4.81
N SER A 2 18.26 5.36 -3.80
CA SER A 2 17.42 4.71 -2.80
C SER A 2 15.96 5.09 -2.99
N THR A 3 15.07 4.12 -2.83
CA THR A 3 13.63 4.26 -3.01
C THR A 3 12.94 4.28 -1.66
N LEU A 4 12.03 5.22 -1.46
CA LEU A 4 11.12 5.28 -0.33
C LEU A 4 9.76 4.68 -0.72
N TYR A 5 9.45 3.52 -0.17
CA TYR A 5 8.14 2.88 -0.30
C TYR A 5 7.22 3.35 0.83
N ILE A 6 6.10 3.97 0.47
CA ILE A 6 5.15 4.54 1.44
C ILE A 6 3.83 3.79 1.35
N PHE A 7 3.53 3.01 2.38
CA PHE A 7 2.28 2.26 2.48
C PHE A 7 1.24 3.09 3.24
N GLY A 8 0.29 3.67 2.50
CA GLY A 8 -0.83 4.41 3.06
C GLY A 8 -2.06 3.52 3.22
N ILE A 9 -2.36 3.11 4.46
CA ILE A 9 -3.48 2.20 4.74
C ILE A 9 -4.72 2.99 5.17
N GLY A 10 -5.80 2.84 4.39
CA GLY A 10 -7.08 3.53 4.54
C GLY A 10 -7.00 5.03 4.27
N GLY A 11 -8.13 5.73 4.46
CA GLY A 11 -8.22 7.18 4.23
C GLY A 11 -7.21 8.03 5.00
N THR A 12 -6.83 7.62 6.23
CA THR A 12 -5.76 8.32 6.98
C THR A 12 -4.43 8.24 6.24
N GLY A 13 -4.06 7.06 5.73
CA GLY A 13 -2.87 6.89 4.90
C GLY A 13 -2.91 7.78 3.66
N SER A 14 -4.04 7.78 2.94
CA SER A 14 -4.23 8.63 1.77
C SER A 14 -4.06 10.12 2.09
N ARG A 15 -4.66 10.62 3.17
CA ARG A 15 -4.53 12.03 3.57
C ARG A 15 -3.10 12.46 3.86
N VAL A 16 -2.31 11.60 4.52
CA VAL A 16 -0.90 11.90 4.81
C VAL A 16 -0.08 11.87 3.52
N ILE A 17 -0.30 10.89 2.64
CA ILE A 17 0.36 10.85 1.32
C ILE A 17 0.02 12.11 0.53
N ARG A 18 -1.23 12.56 0.54
CA ARG A 18 -1.65 13.80 -0.12
C ARG A 18 -0.86 15.01 0.37
N SER A 19 -0.71 15.17 1.68
CA SER A 19 0.09 16.24 2.27
C SER A 19 1.57 16.13 1.90
N LEU A 20 2.13 14.91 1.92
CA LEU A 20 3.50 14.67 1.47
C LEU A 20 3.69 15.05 0.00
N THR A 21 2.78 14.68 -0.89
CA THR A 21 2.85 15.04 -2.31
C THR A 21 2.88 16.56 -2.51
N MET A 22 2.14 17.33 -1.71
CA MET A 22 2.18 18.79 -1.75
C MET A 22 3.53 19.34 -1.28
N LEU A 23 4.13 18.76 -0.22
CA LEU A 23 5.46 19.14 0.24
C LEU A 23 6.54 18.84 -0.81
N LEU A 24 6.48 17.67 -1.43
CA LEU A 24 7.39 17.29 -2.53
C LEU A 24 7.21 18.20 -3.74
N ALA A 25 5.97 18.59 -4.06
CA ALA A 25 5.69 19.55 -5.12
C ALA A 25 6.31 20.92 -4.81
N ALA A 26 6.31 21.35 -3.54
CA ALA A 26 6.94 22.58 -3.08
C ALA A 26 8.49 22.53 -3.05
N GLY A 27 9.10 21.39 -3.39
CA GLY A 27 10.56 21.23 -3.41
C GLY A 27 11.18 20.80 -2.09
N VAL A 28 10.38 20.33 -1.13
CA VAL A 28 10.92 19.73 0.10
C VAL A 28 11.72 18.48 -0.25
N GLU A 29 12.99 18.48 0.16
CA GLU A 29 13.93 17.41 -0.14
C GLU A 29 13.73 16.20 0.78
N LEU A 30 13.79 15.01 0.19
CA LEU A 30 13.88 13.75 0.93
C LEU A 30 15.35 13.37 1.08
N LYS A 31 15.88 13.51 2.29
CA LYS A 31 17.26 13.10 2.56
C LYS A 31 17.39 11.59 2.38
N ASN A 32 18.40 11.17 1.64
CA ASN A 32 18.76 9.77 1.41
C ASN A 32 17.72 8.95 0.62
N CYS A 33 16.83 9.58 -0.15
CA CYS A 33 15.89 8.93 -1.06
C CYS A 33 15.74 9.77 -2.33
N ASP A 34 15.94 9.15 -3.49
CA ASP A 34 15.81 9.83 -4.79
C ASP A 34 14.42 9.61 -5.42
N ARG A 35 13.75 8.54 -4.99
CA ARG A 35 12.47 8.08 -5.54
C ARG A 35 11.46 7.80 -4.43
N VAL A 36 10.19 8.05 -4.70
CA VAL A 36 9.06 7.73 -3.83
C VAL A 36 8.07 6.84 -4.57
N VAL A 37 7.68 5.74 -3.93
CA VAL A 37 6.69 4.78 -4.44
C VAL A 37 5.55 4.69 -3.43
N PRO A 38 4.47 5.47 -3.60
CA PRO A 38 3.32 5.39 -2.74
C PRO A 38 2.44 4.20 -3.12
N ILE A 39 2.06 3.41 -2.11
CA ILE A 39 1.19 2.23 -2.21
C ILE A 39 0.00 2.47 -1.29
N ILE A 40 -1.16 2.78 -1.87
CA ILE A 40 -2.39 3.06 -1.13
C ILE A 40 -3.18 1.77 -1.00
N ILE A 41 -3.44 1.33 0.23
CA ILE A 41 -4.22 0.13 0.54
C ILE A 41 -5.49 0.58 1.23
N ASP A 42 -6.61 0.61 0.51
CA ASP A 42 -7.89 0.99 1.10
C ASP A 42 -9.02 0.13 0.52
N PRO A 43 -9.65 -0.73 1.34
CA PRO A 43 -10.75 -1.57 0.88
C PRO A 43 -12.00 -0.77 0.51
N ASP A 44 -12.15 0.46 1.03
CA ASP A 44 -13.30 1.29 0.74
C ASP A 44 -13.16 1.96 -0.64
N ALA A 45 -13.94 1.46 -1.60
CA ALA A 45 -13.97 2.00 -2.97
C ALA A 45 -14.52 3.43 -3.04
N THR A 46 -15.41 3.79 -2.10
CA THR A 46 -16.16 5.06 -2.06
C THR A 46 -15.43 6.16 -1.29
N ASN A 47 -14.26 5.86 -0.72
CA ASN A 47 -13.49 6.82 0.02
C ASN A 47 -12.97 7.96 -0.88
N GLY A 48 -13.57 9.15 -0.72
CA GLY A 48 -13.18 10.34 -1.48
C GLY A 48 -11.75 10.81 -1.20
N ASP A 49 -11.19 10.56 -0.01
CA ASP A 49 -9.79 10.93 0.28
C ASP A 49 -8.80 10.10 -0.54
N LYS A 50 -9.11 8.82 -0.78
CA LYS A 50 -8.32 7.96 -1.66
C LYS A 50 -8.30 8.49 -3.09
N GLN A 51 -9.48 8.73 -3.66
CA GLN A 51 -9.63 9.21 -5.05
C GLN A 51 -8.88 10.53 -5.27
N ARG A 52 -9.09 11.51 -4.38
CA ARG A 52 -8.39 12.81 -4.42
C ARG A 52 -6.86 12.65 -4.34
N THR A 53 -6.38 11.69 -3.56
CA THR A 53 -4.94 11.45 -3.41
C THR A 53 -4.36 10.83 -4.68
N ILE A 54 -5.04 9.85 -5.28
CA ILE A 54 -4.62 9.21 -6.55
C ILE A 54 -4.59 10.25 -7.67
N GLU A 55 -5.62 11.09 -7.79
CA GLU A 55 -5.67 12.17 -8.78
C GLU A 55 -4.53 13.17 -8.59
N LEU A 56 -4.22 13.54 -7.34
CA LEU A 56 -3.09 14.41 -7.02
C LEU A 56 -1.76 13.80 -7.44
N LEU A 57 -1.52 12.52 -7.15
CA LEU A 57 -0.30 11.80 -7.55
C LEU A 57 -0.15 11.73 -9.07
N LYS A 58 -1.22 11.42 -9.80
CA LYS A 58 -1.23 11.46 -11.28
C LYS A 58 -0.96 12.86 -11.82
N THR A 59 -1.50 13.88 -11.16
CA THR A 59 -1.27 15.28 -11.54
C THR A 59 0.17 15.69 -11.30
N TYR A 60 0.75 15.31 -10.17
CA TYR A 60 2.17 15.51 -9.87
C TYR A 60 3.05 14.89 -10.96
N GLN A 61 2.82 13.62 -11.33
CA GLN A 61 3.58 12.94 -12.37
C GLN A 61 3.50 13.67 -13.73
N ARG A 62 2.29 14.08 -14.12
CA ARG A 62 2.06 14.83 -15.36
C ARG A 62 2.81 16.16 -15.38
N LEU A 63 2.74 16.93 -14.28
CA LEU A 63 3.42 18.22 -14.18
C LEU A 63 4.94 18.04 -14.18
N ARG A 64 5.46 17.09 -13.42
CA ARG A 64 6.89 16.79 -13.37
C ARG A 64 7.44 16.43 -14.75
N ALA A 65 6.70 15.64 -15.53
CA ALA A 65 7.12 15.26 -16.89
C ALA A 65 7.23 16.46 -17.86
N GLN A 66 6.55 17.57 -17.58
CA GLN A 66 6.61 18.80 -18.38
C GLN A 66 7.75 19.74 -17.94
N ILE A 67 8.25 19.57 -16.72
CA ILE A 67 9.38 20.35 -16.22
C ILE A 67 10.65 19.77 -16.85
N LYS A 68 11.30 20.57 -17.71
CA LYS A 68 12.57 20.18 -18.31
C LYS A 68 13.56 19.86 -17.19
N PRO A 69 14.27 18.72 -17.22
CA PRO A 69 15.34 18.49 -16.28
C PRO A 69 16.33 19.66 -16.39
N ALA A 70 16.81 20.14 -15.25
CA ALA A 70 17.99 20.98 -15.24
C ALA A 70 19.11 20.24 -16.02
N ALA A 71 20.03 20.99 -16.65
CA ALA A 71 21.06 20.47 -17.54
C ALA A 71 21.68 19.13 -17.05
N PRO A 72 22.13 18.23 -17.94
CA PRO A 72 22.65 16.92 -17.55
C PRO A 72 23.63 17.01 -16.36
N GLY A 73 23.28 16.40 -15.23
CA GLY A 73 24.07 16.43 -13.99
C GLY A 73 23.63 17.48 -12.95
N ALA A 74 22.62 18.29 -13.23
CA ALA A 74 22.07 19.23 -12.25
C ALA A 74 21.14 18.53 -11.25
N SER A 75 21.32 18.86 -9.97
CA SER A 75 20.47 18.37 -8.89
C SER A 75 19.05 18.93 -9.02
N THR A 76 18.04 18.06 -8.89
CA THR A 76 16.63 18.45 -8.77
C THR A 76 16.23 18.74 -7.32
N ALA A 77 17.17 18.65 -6.37
CA ALA A 77 16.96 18.94 -4.97
C ALA A 77 16.58 20.43 -4.79
N GLY A 78 15.56 20.70 -3.98
CA GLY A 78 15.04 22.05 -3.72
C GLY A 78 14.19 22.65 -4.85
N GLN A 79 14.04 21.95 -5.99
CA GLN A 79 13.20 22.41 -7.09
C GLN A 79 11.74 21.98 -6.90
N PHE A 80 10.81 22.80 -7.39
CA PHE A 80 9.41 22.39 -7.48
C PHE A 80 9.30 21.08 -8.28
N PHE A 81 8.55 20.12 -7.75
CA PHE A 81 8.39 18.77 -8.33
C PHE A 81 9.72 17.99 -8.51
N GLY A 82 10.74 18.27 -7.69
CA GLY A 82 12.05 17.64 -7.81
C GLY A 82 12.07 16.13 -7.57
N ALA A 83 11.22 15.61 -6.69
CA ALA A 83 11.18 14.19 -6.32
C ALA A 83 10.51 13.31 -7.39
N ASP A 84 11.08 12.13 -7.64
CA ASP A 84 10.54 11.15 -8.59
C ASP A 84 9.45 10.28 -7.93
N ILE A 85 8.18 10.52 -8.27
CA ILE A 85 7.05 9.70 -7.79
C ILE A 85 6.65 8.69 -8.86
N GLN A 86 6.72 7.40 -8.54
CA GLN A 86 6.44 6.30 -9.47
C GLN A 86 5.44 5.30 -8.89
N THR A 87 4.76 4.57 -9.77
CA THR A 87 3.94 3.42 -9.35
C THR A 87 4.85 2.19 -9.19
N LEU A 88 4.34 1.15 -8.53
CA LEU A 88 5.08 -0.10 -8.38
C LEU A 88 5.39 -0.74 -9.75
N ALA A 89 4.42 -0.73 -10.68
CA ALA A 89 4.60 -1.28 -12.02
C ALA A 89 5.60 -0.50 -12.89
N SER A 90 5.92 0.75 -12.55
CA SER A 90 6.93 1.56 -13.24
C SER A 90 8.37 1.22 -12.83
N LEU A 91 8.57 0.43 -11.77
CA LEU A 91 9.90 -0.01 -11.35
C LEU A 91 10.47 -1.14 -12.20
N ALA A 92 9.65 -1.81 -13.01
CA ALA A 92 10.08 -2.88 -13.89
C ALA A 92 11.20 -2.40 -14.84
N ARG A 93 12.25 -3.21 -14.98
CA ARG A 93 13.45 -2.82 -15.73
C ARG A 93 13.16 -2.75 -17.24
N PRO A 94 13.85 -1.86 -17.98
CA PRO A 94 13.79 -1.87 -19.44
C PRO A 94 14.28 -3.23 -19.97
N GLY A 95 13.40 -3.96 -20.67
CA GLY A 95 13.71 -5.27 -21.27
C GLY A 95 13.24 -6.49 -20.48
N GLU A 96 12.78 -6.31 -19.23
CA GLU A 96 12.01 -7.34 -18.51
C GLU A 96 10.53 -7.20 -18.88
N GLN A 97 9.86 -8.32 -19.17
CA GLN A 97 8.41 -8.32 -19.38
C GLN A 97 7.75 -7.79 -18.10
N ARG A 98 7.07 -6.65 -18.23
CA ARG A 98 6.22 -6.10 -17.17
C ARG A 98 5.33 -7.23 -16.71
N ASP A 99 5.41 -7.61 -15.43
CA ASP A 99 4.52 -8.62 -14.89
C ASP A 99 3.09 -8.10 -15.08
N THR A 100 2.34 -8.71 -16.00
CA THR A 100 1.00 -8.27 -16.40
C THR A 100 0.01 -8.36 -15.24
N ARG A 101 0.40 -9.04 -14.14
CA ARG A 101 -0.35 -9.13 -12.89
C ARG A 101 -0.25 -7.87 -12.04
N VAL A 102 0.81 -7.06 -12.17
CA VAL A 102 1.01 -5.83 -11.38
C VAL A 102 0.41 -4.64 -12.13
N LYS A 103 -0.68 -4.10 -11.58
CA LYS A 103 -1.39 -2.96 -12.19
C LYS A 103 -0.58 -1.67 -12.05
N ASP A 104 -0.62 -0.85 -13.10
CA ASP A 104 -0.01 0.49 -13.11
C ASP A 104 -0.91 1.52 -12.41
N THR A 105 -0.99 1.39 -11.09
CA THR A 105 -1.84 2.22 -10.23
C THR A 105 -1.16 2.44 -8.89
N PHE A 106 -1.55 3.52 -8.21
CA PHE A 106 -1.17 3.80 -6.83
C PHE A 106 -2.06 3.06 -5.82
N GLU A 107 -3.19 2.52 -6.28
CA GLU A 107 -4.13 1.78 -5.46
C GLU A 107 -3.87 0.29 -5.54
N TYR A 108 -3.64 -0.30 -4.39
CA TYR A 108 -3.65 -1.73 -4.24
C TYR A 108 -5.06 -2.20 -3.88
N SER A 109 -5.64 -3.05 -4.73
CA SER A 109 -6.95 -3.67 -4.50
C SER A 109 -6.78 -5.13 -4.16
N PHE A 110 -7.50 -5.61 -3.16
CA PHE A 110 -7.49 -7.02 -2.79
C PHE A 110 -8.43 -7.79 -3.71
N SER A 111 -7.96 -8.90 -4.27
CA SER A 111 -8.81 -9.88 -4.95
C SER A 111 -9.76 -10.52 -3.94
N GLY A 112 -11.05 -10.66 -4.31
CA GLY A 112 -12.04 -11.35 -3.47
C GLY A 112 -12.65 -10.50 -2.35
N MET A 113 -12.41 -9.19 -2.27
CA MET A 113 -13.12 -8.34 -1.30
C MET A 113 -14.52 -7.91 -1.74
N GLU A 114 -15.04 -8.49 -2.83
CA GLU A 114 -16.39 -8.21 -3.30
C GLU A 114 -17.45 -9.09 -2.60
N GLU A 115 -17.01 -10.15 -1.93
CA GLU A 115 -17.86 -11.15 -1.27
C GLU A 115 -17.96 -10.92 0.25
N PRO A 116 -19.00 -11.46 0.91
CA PRO A 116 -19.08 -11.52 2.37
C PRO A 116 -17.89 -12.27 2.99
N LEU A 117 -17.54 -11.94 4.23
CA LEU A 117 -16.46 -12.63 4.96
C LEU A 117 -16.67 -14.15 5.02
N ARG A 118 -17.91 -14.62 5.13
CA ARG A 118 -18.26 -16.04 5.12
C ARG A 118 -17.78 -16.74 3.85
N ASP A 119 -18.04 -16.13 2.71
CA ASP A 119 -17.68 -16.67 1.41
C ASP A 119 -16.17 -16.57 1.19
N TYR A 120 -15.57 -15.46 1.65
CA TYR A 120 -14.13 -15.24 1.63
C TYR A 120 -13.36 -16.32 2.44
N LEU A 121 -13.89 -16.71 3.60
CA LEU A 121 -13.37 -17.82 4.41
C LEU A 121 -13.67 -19.20 3.81
N ARG A 122 -14.44 -19.26 2.72
CA ARG A 122 -14.95 -20.49 2.10
C ARG A 122 -15.65 -21.37 3.14
N TYR A 123 -16.45 -20.75 4.00
CA TYR A 123 -17.07 -21.38 5.17
C TYR A 123 -17.73 -22.73 4.87
N THR A 124 -18.53 -22.80 3.79
CA THR A 124 -19.24 -24.01 3.37
C THR A 124 -18.32 -25.17 2.97
N SER A 125 -17.07 -24.89 2.62
CA SER A 125 -16.07 -25.91 2.26
C SER A 125 -15.20 -26.34 3.44
N LEU A 126 -15.34 -25.70 4.61
CA LEU A 126 -14.59 -26.06 5.79
C LEU A 126 -15.14 -27.35 6.43
N PRO A 127 -14.29 -28.16 7.07
CA PRO A 127 -14.74 -29.23 7.96
C PRO A 127 -15.68 -28.68 9.05
N VAL A 128 -16.60 -29.52 9.53
CA VAL A 128 -17.63 -29.12 10.51
C VAL A 128 -16.99 -28.56 11.79
N GLU A 129 -15.88 -29.11 12.23
CA GLU A 129 -15.13 -28.65 13.40
C GLU A 129 -14.58 -27.23 13.21
N SER A 130 -14.09 -26.93 11.99
CA SER A 130 -13.59 -25.61 11.62
C SER A 130 -14.72 -24.60 11.45
N GLN A 131 -15.91 -25.03 11.02
CA GLN A 131 -17.11 -24.20 10.97
C GLN A 131 -17.50 -23.73 12.38
N TYR A 132 -17.56 -24.64 13.36
CA TYR A 132 -17.81 -24.27 14.76
C TYR A 132 -16.79 -23.28 15.33
N LEU A 133 -15.52 -23.43 14.96
CA LEU A 133 -14.49 -22.49 15.38
C LEU A 133 -14.72 -21.09 14.77
N VAL A 134 -15.13 -21.01 13.51
CA VAL A 134 -15.46 -19.73 12.86
C VAL A 134 -16.67 -19.08 13.53
N ASP A 135 -17.73 -19.85 13.81
CA ASP A 135 -18.93 -19.38 14.51
C ASP A 135 -18.63 -18.90 15.95
N LEU A 136 -17.62 -19.49 16.61
CA LEU A 136 -17.16 -19.05 17.92
C LEU A 136 -16.37 -17.74 17.86
N LEU A 137 -15.60 -17.52 16.80
CA LEU A 137 -14.69 -16.38 16.66
C LEU A 137 -15.33 -15.14 16.02
N PHE A 138 -16.41 -15.31 15.27
CA PHE A 138 -17.08 -14.25 14.53
C PHE A 138 -18.59 -14.28 14.75
N ASP A 139 -19.16 -13.11 15.05
CA ASP A 139 -20.61 -12.94 15.10
C ASP A 139 -21.20 -13.15 13.69
N PRO A 140 -22.37 -13.80 13.52
CA PRO A 140 -22.98 -14.04 12.21
C PRO A 140 -23.13 -12.77 11.35
N LYS A 141 -23.41 -11.63 11.98
CA LYS A 141 -23.48 -10.33 11.30
C LYS A 141 -22.14 -9.95 10.65
N SER A 142 -21.02 -10.20 11.34
CA SER A 142 -19.67 -9.93 10.80
C SER A 142 -19.31 -10.88 9.65
N LEU A 143 -19.83 -12.10 9.65
CA LEU A 143 -19.63 -13.08 8.57
C LEU A 143 -20.40 -12.68 7.29
N ASP A 144 -21.57 -12.05 7.44
CA ASP A 144 -22.38 -11.54 6.32
C ASP A 144 -21.94 -10.17 5.79
N GLU A 145 -21.05 -9.47 6.49
CA GLU A 145 -20.58 -8.15 6.06
C GLU A 145 -19.72 -8.24 4.79
N ASN A 146 -20.05 -7.39 3.82
CA ASN A 146 -19.28 -7.25 2.58
C ASN A 146 -17.97 -6.50 2.85
N LEU A 147 -16.86 -7.09 2.43
CA LEU A 147 -15.52 -6.57 2.63
C LEU A 147 -15.27 -5.23 1.87
N LYS A 148 -16.08 -4.89 0.85
CA LYS A 148 -16.01 -3.61 0.11
C LYS A 148 -16.23 -2.37 0.96
N VAL A 149 -17.04 -2.45 2.02
CA VAL A 149 -17.30 -1.30 2.90
C VAL A 149 -16.16 -1.11 3.91
N GLY A 150 -15.14 -1.97 3.83
CA GLY A 150 -14.04 -2.07 4.78
C GLY A 150 -14.47 -2.65 6.12
N PHE A 151 -13.49 -3.02 6.93
CA PHE A 151 -13.69 -3.78 8.18
C PHE A 151 -14.22 -2.94 9.36
N LYS A 152 -15.28 -2.11 9.19
CA LYS A 152 -15.92 -1.16 10.14
C LYS A 152 -15.64 -1.31 11.66
N GLY A 153 -14.39 -1.12 12.10
CA GLY A 153 -14.01 -1.29 13.51
C GLY A 153 -13.79 -2.74 13.97
N SER A 154 -13.74 -3.73 13.07
CA SER A 154 -13.56 -5.16 13.35
C SER A 154 -12.11 -5.63 13.04
N PRO A 155 -11.19 -5.63 14.03
CA PRO A 155 -9.76 -5.87 13.77
C PRO A 155 -9.45 -7.34 13.43
N ASN A 156 -10.23 -8.27 13.97
CA ASN A 156 -10.15 -9.71 13.69
C ASN A 156 -10.38 -10.00 12.20
N VAL A 157 -11.40 -9.40 11.59
CA VAL A 157 -11.66 -9.54 10.14
C VAL A 157 -10.48 -8.97 9.33
N GLY A 158 -10.00 -7.79 9.71
CA GLY A 158 -8.84 -7.18 9.07
C GLY A 158 -7.61 -8.08 9.07
N SER A 159 -7.28 -8.77 10.17
CA SER A 159 -6.11 -9.67 10.19
C SER A 159 -6.20 -10.84 9.22
N VAL A 160 -7.39 -11.38 8.99
CA VAL A 160 -7.56 -12.50 8.06
C VAL A 160 -7.28 -12.03 6.64
N VAL A 161 -7.88 -10.89 6.26
CA VAL A 161 -7.75 -10.36 4.90
C VAL A 161 -6.35 -9.84 4.60
N LEU A 162 -5.71 -9.22 5.59
CA LEU A 162 -4.34 -8.73 5.46
C LEU A 162 -3.30 -9.86 5.40
N ASN A 163 -3.62 -11.07 5.87
CA ASN A 163 -2.71 -12.19 5.76
C ASN A 163 -2.50 -12.60 4.29
N GLN A 164 -3.55 -12.54 3.47
CA GLN A 164 -3.45 -12.82 2.04
C GLN A 164 -2.72 -11.72 1.23
N LEU A 165 -2.52 -10.54 1.82
CA LEU A 165 -1.73 -9.48 1.20
C LEU A 165 -0.28 -9.91 0.94
N VAL A 166 0.24 -10.80 1.78
CA VAL A 166 1.61 -11.33 1.69
C VAL A 166 1.82 -12.13 0.41
N ASP A 167 0.80 -12.84 -0.03
CA ASP A 167 0.88 -13.77 -1.16
C ASP A 167 0.57 -13.11 -2.50
N SER A 168 0.32 -11.79 -2.52
CA SER A 168 -0.08 -11.12 -3.74
C SER A 168 1.09 -10.90 -4.71
N PRO A 169 0.82 -10.94 -6.03
CA PRO A 169 1.84 -10.66 -7.05
C PRO A 169 2.54 -9.31 -6.84
N GLU A 170 1.81 -8.29 -6.41
CA GLU A 170 2.36 -6.96 -6.15
C GLU A 170 3.28 -6.96 -4.93
N PHE A 171 2.93 -7.67 -3.85
CA PHE A 171 3.80 -7.75 -2.67
C PHE A 171 5.06 -8.58 -2.96
N GLN A 172 4.94 -9.64 -3.77
CA GLN A 172 6.09 -10.40 -4.27
C GLN A 172 6.98 -9.56 -5.20
N PHE A 173 6.38 -8.77 -6.10
CA PHE A 173 7.10 -7.86 -6.98
C PHE A 173 7.85 -6.78 -6.18
N PHE A 174 7.18 -6.17 -5.19
CA PHE A 174 7.83 -5.29 -4.22
C PHE A 174 9.00 -5.99 -3.52
N GLY A 175 8.78 -7.24 -3.11
CA GLY A 175 9.79 -8.19 -2.62
C GLY A 175 11.07 -8.21 -3.44
N ASN A 176 10.90 -8.43 -4.74
CA ASN A 176 11.99 -8.61 -5.70
C ASN A 176 12.72 -7.32 -6.07
N GLU A 177 12.01 -6.19 -6.05
CA GLU A 177 12.58 -4.88 -6.38
C GLU A 177 13.30 -4.21 -5.20
N PHE A 178 12.96 -4.56 -3.96
CA PHE A 178 13.57 -3.95 -2.78
C PHE A 178 15.08 -4.24 -2.67
N ARG A 179 15.90 -3.20 -2.52
CA ARG A 179 17.36 -3.27 -2.41
C ARG A 179 17.90 -2.71 -1.10
N ALA A 180 19.17 -3.01 -0.82
CA ALA A 180 19.89 -2.39 0.27
C ALA A 180 19.94 -0.86 0.08
N GLY A 181 19.50 -0.11 1.09
CA GLY A 181 19.42 1.36 1.06
C GLY A 181 18.01 1.89 0.79
N ASP A 182 17.10 1.05 0.31
CA ASP A 182 15.67 1.39 0.22
C ASP A 182 15.05 1.48 1.61
N ARG A 183 13.95 2.25 1.71
CA ARG A 183 13.26 2.54 2.97
C ARG A 183 11.78 2.25 2.83
N ILE A 184 11.19 1.75 3.91
CA ILE A 184 9.76 1.48 3.99
C ILE A 184 9.16 2.34 5.08
N PHE A 185 8.05 3.01 4.78
CA PHE A 185 7.29 3.79 5.75
C PHE A 185 5.81 3.41 5.71
N PHE A 186 5.27 2.99 6.86
CA PHE A 186 3.87 2.62 7.00
C PHE A 186 3.07 3.75 7.65
N ILE A 187 2.01 4.19 6.98
CA ILE A 187 1.08 5.18 7.51
C ILE A 187 -0.27 4.49 7.68
N SER A 188 -0.73 4.43 8.93
CA SER A 188 -1.94 3.70 9.27
C SER A 188 -2.53 4.33 10.53
N SER A 189 -3.87 4.41 10.63
CA SER A 189 -4.54 4.82 11.87
C SER A 189 -4.57 3.69 12.91
N ILE A 190 -4.17 3.98 14.15
CA ILE A 190 -4.24 3.01 15.26
C ILE A 190 -5.67 2.80 15.81
N PHE A 191 -6.54 3.81 15.66
CA PHE A 191 -7.93 3.79 16.14
C PHE A 191 -8.91 3.23 15.12
N GLY A 192 -8.50 3.15 13.86
CA GLY A 192 -9.11 2.22 12.92
C GLY A 192 -8.54 0.84 13.16
N ALA A 193 -9.31 -0.07 13.76
CA ALA A 193 -9.02 -1.50 13.90
C ALA A 193 -8.23 -2.14 12.73
N ARG A 194 -8.50 -1.64 11.52
CA ARG A 194 -7.93 -1.95 10.19
C ARG A 194 -6.42 -1.72 10.08
N ALA A 195 -5.94 -0.57 10.52
CA ALA A 195 -4.62 -0.09 10.14
C ALA A 195 -3.50 -0.54 11.10
N ARG A 196 -3.81 -0.72 12.40
CA ARG A 196 -2.88 -1.27 13.41
C ARG A 196 -2.38 -2.68 13.08
N ARG A 197 -3.26 -3.53 12.52
CA ARG A 197 -2.89 -4.90 12.15
C ARG A 197 -2.22 -4.97 10.78
N ALA A 198 -2.63 -4.14 9.82
CA ALA A 198 -1.98 -4.04 8.51
C ALA A 198 -0.52 -3.60 8.64
N SER A 199 -0.25 -2.52 9.38
CA SER A 199 1.12 -2.04 9.61
C SER A 199 1.98 -3.08 10.34
N ARG A 200 1.43 -3.83 11.31
CA ARG A 200 2.17 -4.92 11.99
C ARG A 200 2.37 -6.16 11.13
N CYS A 201 1.39 -6.55 10.32
CA CYS A 201 1.47 -7.69 9.43
C CYS A 201 2.46 -7.39 8.30
N CYS A 202 2.29 -6.28 7.58
CA CYS A 202 3.23 -5.88 6.53
C CYS A 202 4.65 -5.67 7.06
N SER A 203 4.83 -5.05 8.24
CA SER A 203 6.18 -4.87 8.80
C SER A 203 6.81 -6.18 9.25
N ARG A 204 6.05 -7.11 9.85
CA ARG A 204 6.55 -8.45 10.15
C ARG A 204 6.90 -9.21 8.88
N THR A 205 5.99 -9.28 7.91
CA THR A 205 6.24 -9.97 6.64
C THR A 205 7.43 -9.38 5.90
N CYS A 206 7.58 -8.06 5.83
CA CYS A 206 8.78 -7.44 5.27
C CYS A 206 10.03 -7.86 6.03
N ALA A 207 9.99 -7.88 7.37
CA ALA A 207 11.14 -8.30 8.18
C ALA A 207 11.49 -9.80 8.00
N THR A 208 10.49 -10.68 7.81
CA THR A 208 10.72 -12.11 7.60
C THR A 208 11.15 -12.43 6.17
N ALA A 209 10.59 -11.73 5.17
CA ALA A 209 10.90 -11.94 3.75
C ALA A 209 12.17 -11.21 3.30
N MET A 210 12.59 -10.15 4.02
CA MET A 210 13.76 -9.34 3.70
C MET A 210 14.68 -9.21 4.93
N PRO A 211 15.67 -10.10 5.11
CA PRO A 211 16.55 -10.09 6.28
C PRO A 211 17.43 -8.83 6.42
N THR A 212 17.48 -7.97 5.40
CA THR A 212 18.19 -6.68 5.40
C THR A 212 17.38 -5.53 6.00
N CYS A 213 16.07 -5.71 6.26
CA CYS A 213 15.19 -4.65 6.71
C CYS A 213 15.32 -4.41 8.23
N ARG A 214 16.09 -3.39 8.64
CA ARG A 214 16.17 -2.96 10.05
C ARG A 214 14.91 -2.19 10.43
N THR A 215 14.09 -2.75 11.33
CA THR A 215 12.92 -2.06 11.88
C THR A 215 13.36 -1.11 13.00
N SER A 216 13.24 0.20 12.77
CA SER A 216 13.30 1.20 13.85
C SER A 216 11.87 1.54 14.27
N SER A 217 11.45 1.06 15.45
CA SER A 217 10.22 1.54 16.09
C SER A 217 10.49 2.92 16.71
N CYS A 218 9.67 3.91 16.34
CA CYS A 218 9.47 5.10 17.17
C CYS A 218 8.47 4.78 18.29
#